data_AF-A0A9D6VKE6-F1
#
_entry.id   AF-A0A9D6VKE6-F1
#
_cell.length_a   1.000
_cell.length_b   1.000
_cell.length_c   1.000
_cell.angle_alpha   90.00
_cell.angle_beta   90.00
_cell.angle_gamma   90.00
#
_symmetry.space_group_name_H-M   'P 1'
#
loop_
_entity.id
_entity.type
_entity.pdbx_description
1 polymer ?
#
loop_
_entity_poly.entity_id
_entity_poly.type
_entity_poly.pdbx_seq_one_letter_code
_entity_poly.pdbx_strand_id
1 'polypeptide(L)'
;MNIDNNKSVSRRSFTKKALGIGFLSSLAIMNLPGSADAWLDEKIMERDDLADGIKELIKTYDTTSPYPVKFYDGLVRVHLRNLDFAVKKGLAKEHADHYSSTLAPMIEKYVKNAIPIMGKDIFLWANFERTSCSYQLYEHIDIKENERSVPCPFKSILEYQNSTVGTYSIKWGDVCNKWCIPVWENFANMVQLKIKVEPGETCRITLV
;
A
#
# COMPACT_ATOMS: atom_id res chain seq x y z
N MET A 1 9.39 -14.93 46.17
CA MET A 1 10.31 -14.00 45.48
C MET A 1 10.98 -14.78 44.37
N ASN A 2 10.86 -14.50 43.08
CA ASN A 2 10.19 -13.43 42.33
C ASN A 2 9.65 -14.06 41.05
N ILE A 3 8.34 -14.05 40.88
CA ILE A 3 7.71 -14.10 39.55
C ILE A 3 7.62 -12.63 39.16
N ASP A 4 8.47 -12.18 38.24
CA ASP A 4 8.22 -11.01 37.40
C ASP A 4 9.42 -10.79 36.46
N ASN A 5 9.20 -11.06 35.16
CA ASN A 5 9.67 -10.23 34.04
C ASN A 5 9.32 -10.81 32.66
N ASN A 6 8.09 -11.31 32.47
CA ASN A 6 7.53 -11.38 31.12
C ASN A 6 6.38 -10.39 30.98
N LYS A 7 6.73 -9.11 30.89
CA LYS A 7 5.77 -8.07 30.48
C LYS A 7 5.51 -8.28 28.99
N SER A 8 4.50 -9.09 28.66
CA SER A 8 3.95 -9.21 27.31
C SER A 8 3.72 -7.80 26.75
N VAL A 9 4.44 -7.45 25.69
CA VAL A 9 4.40 -6.09 25.13
C VAL A 9 3.10 -5.95 24.35
N SER A 10 2.07 -5.37 24.98
CA SER A 10 0.77 -5.13 24.31
C SER A 10 0.95 -4.29 23.04
N ARG A 11 0.14 -4.53 22.00
CA ARG A 11 0.12 -3.77 20.74
C ARG A 11 0.07 -2.25 20.94
N ARG A 12 -0.63 -1.77 21.98
CA ARG A 12 -0.70 -0.33 22.33
C ARG A 12 0.61 0.21 22.90
N SER A 13 1.28 -0.56 23.76
CA SER A 13 2.60 -0.20 24.32
C SER A 13 3.70 -0.29 23.26
N PHE A 14 3.61 -1.30 22.40
CA PHE A 14 4.47 -1.51 21.25
C PHE A 14 4.36 -0.35 20.25
N THR A 15 3.14 0.00 19.85
CA THR A 15 2.86 1.12 18.92
C THR A 15 3.38 2.45 19.47
N LYS A 16 3.22 2.72 20.77
CA LYS A 16 3.79 3.92 21.41
C LYS A 16 5.32 3.95 21.36
N LYS A 17 5.97 2.80 21.55
CA LYS A 17 7.44 2.69 21.56
C LYS A 17 8.01 2.75 20.13
N ALA A 18 7.36 2.12 19.16
CA ALA A 18 7.71 2.18 17.75
C ALA A 18 7.54 3.60 17.17
N LEU A 19 6.43 4.27 17.46
CA LEU A 19 6.19 5.66 17.08
C LEU A 19 7.16 6.64 17.76
N GLY A 20 7.58 6.35 19.01
CA GLY A 20 8.52 7.19 19.77
C GLY A 20 9.98 7.08 19.33
N ILE A 21 10.35 6.02 18.59
CA ILE A 21 11.72 5.76 18.09
C ILE A 21 11.81 5.99 16.56
N GLY A 22 10.72 6.41 15.91
CA GLY A 22 10.71 6.68 14.47
C GLY A 22 10.47 5.44 13.58
N PHE A 23 10.15 4.29 14.16
CA PHE A 23 9.64 3.12 13.43
C PHE A 23 8.16 3.34 13.10
N LEU A 24 7.91 3.87 11.91
CA LEU A 24 6.59 4.36 11.48
C LEU A 24 5.71 3.32 10.73
N SER A 25 6.08 2.03 10.64
CA SER A 25 5.21 0.97 10.10
C SER A 25 5.20 -0.27 10.96
N SER A 26 3.99 -0.80 11.09
CA SER A 26 3.71 -2.14 11.62
C SER A 26 4.39 -3.27 10.87
N LEU A 27 4.81 -3.04 9.62
CA LEU A 27 5.30 -4.06 8.71
C LEU A 27 6.82 -4.26 8.78
N ALA A 28 7.61 -3.19 8.87
CA ALA A 28 9.05 -3.30 9.17
C ALA A 28 9.28 -4.02 10.51
N ILE A 29 8.30 -3.89 11.39
CA ILE A 29 8.23 -4.52 12.70
C ILE A 29 7.89 -6.02 12.59
N MET A 30 7.01 -6.42 11.67
CA MET A 30 6.61 -7.83 11.49
C MET A 30 7.72 -8.71 10.90
N ASN A 31 8.78 -8.13 10.34
CA ASN A 31 9.96 -8.89 9.90
C ASN A 31 10.96 -9.18 11.04
N LEU A 32 10.69 -8.68 12.25
CA LEU A 32 11.46 -9.01 13.46
C LEU A 32 10.66 -10.05 14.26
N PRO A 33 11.15 -11.29 14.47
CA PRO A 33 10.36 -12.40 15.01
C PRO A 33 9.57 -12.05 16.29
N GLY A 34 10.24 -11.50 17.31
CA GLY A 34 9.58 -11.13 18.57
C GLY A 34 8.68 -9.89 18.50
N SER A 35 8.72 -9.13 17.41
CA SER A 35 7.85 -7.96 17.21
C SER A 35 6.68 -8.27 16.26
N ALA A 36 6.81 -9.29 15.41
CA ALA A 36 5.73 -9.90 14.66
C ALA A 36 4.69 -10.53 15.60
N ASP A 37 5.16 -11.31 16.57
CA ASP A 37 4.33 -11.94 17.60
C ASP A 37 3.55 -10.88 18.41
N ALA A 38 4.21 -9.79 18.82
CA ALA A 38 3.57 -8.69 19.53
C ALA A 38 2.57 -7.88 18.67
N TRP A 39 2.74 -7.84 17.34
CA TRP A 39 1.80 -7.18 16.42
C TRP A 39 0.57 -8.05 16.11
N LEU A 40 0.77 -9.37 16.02
CA LEU A 40 -0.27 -10.38 15.89
C LEU A 40 -0.93 -10.73 17.24
N ASP A 41 -0.62 -9.94 18.28
CA ASP A 41 -1.11 -10.04 19.66
C ASP A 41 -0.87 -11.42 20.31
N GLU A 42 0.08 -12.23 19.82
CA GLU A 42 0.38 -13.64 20.21
C GLU A 42 -0.84 -14.59 20.17
N LYS A 43 -2.00 -14.07 19.78
CA LYS A 43 -3.33 -14.66 19.93
C LYS A 43 -4.00 -14.89 18.59
N ILE A 44 -3.26 -14.84 17.48
CA ILE A 44 -3.82 -15.08 16.14
C ILE A 44 -4.58 -16.41 16.11
N MET A 45 -4.05 -17.45 16.78
CA MET A 45 -4.68 -18.78 16.87
C MET A 45 -5.87 -18.83 17.84
N GLU A 46 -6.00 -17.84 18.73
CA GLU A 46 -7.12 -17.68 19.67
C GLU A 46 -8.24 -16.79 19.12
N ARG A 47 -8.09 -16.29 17.89
CA ARG A 47 -9.10 -15.44 17.25
C ARG A 47 -10.25 -16.27 16.73
N ASP A 48 -11.43 -16.05 17.29
CA ASP A 48 -12.67 -16.70 16.85
C ASP A 48 -12.99 -16.42 15.37
N ASP A 49 -12.53 -15.30 14.82
CA ASP A 49 -12.73 -14.89 13.41
C ASP A 49 -11.64 -15.40 12.45
N LEU A 50 -10.59 -16.07 12.93
CA LEU A 50 -9.49 -16.55 12.07
C LEU A 50 -9.99 -17.52 11.01
N ALA A 51 -10.86 -18.46 11.41
CA ALA A 51 -11.42 -19.45 10.50
C ALA A 51 -12.20 -18.80 9.36
N ASP A 52 -12.93 -17.71 9.64
CA ASP A 52 -13.69 -16.99 8.61
C ASP A 52 -12.78 -16.17 7.70
N GLY A 53 -11.73 -15.53 8.24
CA GLY A 53 -10.72 -14.84 7.44
C GLY A 53 -9.97 -15.78 6.48
N ILE A 54 -9.62 -17.00 6.92
CA ILE A 54 -9.00 -18.01 6.06
C ILE A 54 -9.99 -18.49 4.99
N LYS A 55 -11.26 -18.71 5.32
CA LYS A 55 -12.29 -19.08 4.33
C LYS A 55 -12.47 -17.99 3.28
N GLU A 56 -12.47 -16.72 3.68
CA GLU A 56 -12.57 -15.59 2.76
C GLU A 56 -11.36 -15.52 1.82
N LEU A 57 -10.16 -15.71 2.36
CA LEU A 57 -8.93 -15.80 1.57
C LEU A 57 -8.99 -16.94 0.54
N ILE A 58 -9.35 -18.14 0.97
CA ILE A 58 -9.47 -19.30 0.08
C ILE A 58 -10.50 -19.01 -1.01
N LYS A 59 -11.71 -18.53 -0.66
CA LYS A 59 -12.76 -18.20 -1.64
C LYS A 59 -12.35 -17.10 -2.62
N THR A 60 -11.49 -16.18 -2.20
CA THR A 60 -10.98 -15.12 -3.06
C THR A 60 -9.99 -15.66 -4.10
N TYR A 61 -9.12 -16.61 -3.70
CA TYR A 61 -8.05 -17.16 -4.53
C TYR A 61 -8.33 -18.54 -5.14
N ASP A 62 -9.44 -19.19 -4.83
CA ASP A 62 -9.77 -20.55 -5.26
C ASP A 62 -9.67 -20.69 -6.79
N THR A 63 -8.82 -21.61 -7.24
CA THR A 63 -8.55 -21.90 -8.65
C THR A 63 -9.76 -22.36 -9.46
N THR A 64 -10.82 -22.84 -8.80
CA THR A 64 -12.00 -23.37 -9.48
C THR A 64 -12.98 -22.27 -9.91
N SER A 65 -13.05 -21.17 -9.16
CA SER A 65 -13.87 -19.99 -9.49
C SER A 65 -13.36 -18.78 -8.68
N PRO A 66 -12.18 -18.22 -9.01
CA PRO A 66 -11.58 -17.15 -8.22
C PRO A 66 -12.50 -15.93 -8.25
N TYR A 67 -12.61 -15.23 -7.12
CA TYR A 67 -13.33 -13.96 -7.09
C TYR A 67 -12.59 -13.01 -8.06
N PRO A 68 -13.28 -12.46 -9.09
CA PRO A 68 -12.60 -11.81 -10.22
C PRO A 68 -11.90 -10.51 -9.84
N VAL A 69 -12.21 -9.99 -8.66
CA VAL A 69 -11.67 -8.76 -8.08
C VAL A 69 -11.17 -9.09 -6.67
N LYS A 70 -10.05 -8.52 -6.22
CA LYS A 70 -9.40 -8.97 -4.97
C LYS A 70 -9.89 -8.15 -3.76
N PHE A 71 -9.25 -8.30 -2.59
CA PHE A 71 -9.73 -7.76 -1.29
C PHE A 71 -10.08 -6.27 -1.21
N TYR A 72 -9.58 -5.42 -2.11
CA TYR A 72 -9.80 -3.96 -2.06
C TYR A 72 -10.73 -3.43 -3.18
N ASP A 73 -11.60 -4.28 -3.72
CA ASP A 73 -12.33 -3.99 -4.96
C ASP A 73 -13.26 -2.77 -4.90
N GLY A 74 -14.02 -2.57 -3.82
CA GLY A 74 -15.01 -1.50 -3.73
C GLY A 74 -14.36 -0.11 -3.79
N LEU A 75 -13.26 0.06 -3.04
CA LEU A 75 -12.50 1.31 -3.04
C LEU A 75 -11.73 1.50 -4.34
N VAL A 76 -11.18 0.44 -4.92
CA VAL A 76 -10.55 0.50 -6.25
C VAL A 76 -11.57 0.93 -7.32
N ARG A 77 -12.79 0.39 -7.32
CA ARG A 77 -13.84 0.77 -8.29
C ARG A 77 -14.22 2.25 -8.17
N VAL A 78 -14.45 2.74 -6.95
CA VAL A 78 -14.74 4.17 -6.73
C VAL A 78 -13.58 5.04 -7.21
N HIS A 79 -12.35 4.63 -6.91
CA HIS A 79 -11.16 5.33 -7.36
C HIS A 79 -11.07 5.36 -8.91
N LEU A 80 -11.20 4.22 -9.57
CA LEU A 80 -11.21 4.12 -11.04
C LEU A 80 -12.34 4.95 -11.66
N ARG A 81 -13.50 5.05 -11.01
CA ARG A 81 -14.64 5.86 -11.50
C ARG A 81 -14.33 7.35 -11.44
N ASN A 82 -13.70 7.78 -10.35
CA ASN A 82 -13.28 9.18 -10.21
C ASN A 82 -12.18 9.52 -11.22
N LEU A 83 -11.24 8.61 -11.44
CA LEU A 83 -10.20 8.76 -12.44
C LEU A 83 -10.79 8.80 -13.86
N ASP A 84 -11.73 7.92 -14.18
CA ASP A 84 -12.41 7.93 -15.49
C ASP A 84 -13.13 9.24 -15.75
N PHE A 85 -13.82 9.77 -14.75
CA PHE A 85 -14.43 11.10 -14.83
C PHE A 85 -13.38 12.20 -15.07
N ALA A 86 -12.29 12.20 -14.30
CA ALA A 86 -11.21 13.18 -14.45
C ALA A 86 -10.60 13.12 -15.85
N VAL A 87 -10.32 11.92 -16.37
CA VAL A 87 -9.79 11.73 -17.72
C VAL A 87 -10.78 12.22 -18.78
N LYS A 88 -12.07 11.87 -18.68
CA LYS A 88 -13.12 12.33 -19.61
C LYS A 88 -13.26 13.86 -19.65
N LYS A 89 -12.97 14.54 -18.53
CA LYS A 89 -13.03 16.00 -18.43
C LYS A 89 -11.70 16.70 -18.72
N GLY A 90 -10.65 15.95 -19.06
CA GLY A 90 -9.31 16.53 -19.26
C GLY A 90 -8.66 17.04 -17.97
N LEU A 91 -9.13 16.59 -16.80
CA LEU A 91 -8.70 17.02 -15.46
C LEU A 91 -7.76 16.02 -14.78
N ALA A 92 -7.14 15.12 -15.52
CA ALA A 92 -6.39 14.01 -14.93
C ALA A 92 -5.15 14.48 -14.16
N LYS A 93 -4.47 15.53 -14.68
CA LYS A 93 -3.32 16.13 -14.03
C LYS A 93 -3.74 16.79 -12.71
N GLU A 94 -4.78 17.61 -12.74
CA GLU A 94 -5.35 18.31 -11.59
C GLU A 94 -5.82 17.31 -10.53
N HIS A 95 -6.39 16.18 -10.95
CA HIS A 95 -6.80 15.12 -10.05
C HIS A 95 -5.61 14.49 -9.31
N ALA A 96 -4.53 14.16 -10.02
CA ALA A 96 -3.30 13.61 -9.42
C ALA A 96 -2.59 14.63 -8.52
N ASP A 97 -2.51 15.89 -8.96
CA ASP A 97 -1.91 16.99 -8.20
C ASP A 97 -2.70 17.26 -6.91
N HIS A 98 -4.03 17.29 -7.01
CA HIS A 98 -4.90 17.48 -5.85
C HIS A 98 -4.68 16.36 -4.83
N TYR A 99 -4.74 15.09 -5.26
CA TYR A 99 -4.48 13.96 -4.38
C TYR A 99 -3.11 14.09 -3.69
N SER A 100 -2.09 14.44 -4.47
CA SER A 100 -0.74 14.61 -3.93
C SER A 100 -0.69 15.73 -2.89
N SER A 101 -1.30 16.88 -3.18
CA SER A 101 -1.34 18.05 -2.30
C SER A 101 -2.06 17.76 -0.97
N THR A 102 -3.13 16.95 -0.99
CA THR A 102 -3.86 16.58 0.24
C THR A 102 -3.03 15.71 1.18
N LEU A 103 -2.07 14.94 0.64
CA LEU A 103 -1.17 14.09 1.41
C LEU A 103 0.18 14.75 1.71
N ALA A 104 0.46 15.90 1.12
CA ALA A 104 1.73 16.62 1.29
C ALA A 104 2.10 16.87 2.77
N PRO A 105 1.19 17.29 3.68
CA PRO A 105 1.55 17.51 5.07
C PRO A 105 2.08 16.25 5.78
N MET A 106 1.56 15.07 5.41
CA MET A 106 2.00 13.78 5.95
C MET A 106 3.38 13.40 5.41
N ILE A 107 3.60 13.61 4.11
CA ILE A 107 4.87 13.32 3.45
C ILE A 107 5.98 14.24 3.96
N GLU A 108 5.73 15.54 4.00
CA GLU A 108 6.70 16.53 4.48
C GLU A 108 7.04 16.31 5.96
N LYS A 109 6.05 16.04 6.81
CA LYS A 109 6.29 15.87 8.24
C LYS A 109 7.00 14.58 8.57
N TYR A 110 6.64 13.47 7.93
CA TYR A 110 7.12 12.15 8.34
C TYR A 110 8.16 11.55 7.42
N VAL A 111 8.04 11.72 6.10
CA VAL A 111 8.97 11.11 5.14
C VAL A 111 10.20 11.99 4.98
N LYS A 112 10.01 13.30 4.71
CA LYS A 112 11.12 14.24 4.51
C LYS A 112 12.06 14.30 5.71
N ASN A 113 11.51 14.37 6.92
CA ASN A 113 12.30 14.43 8.15
C ASN A 113 12.99 13.10 8.50
N ALA A 114 12.50 11.98 7.97
CA ALA A 114 13.08 10.66 8.20
C ALA A 114 14.26 10.35 7.26
N ILE A 115 14.28 10.93 6.05
CA ILE A 115 15.33 10.66 5.05
C ILE A 115 16.76 10.92 5.58
N PRO A 116 17.07 12.02 6.28
CA PRO A 116 18.43 12.26 6.81
C PRO A 116 18.86 11.25 7.87
N ILE A 117 17.91 10.57 8.51
CA ILE A 117 18.15 9.65 9.63
C ILE A 117 18.21 8.20 9.15
N MET A 118 17.31 7.83 8.24
CA MET A 118 17.09 6.43 7.82
C MET A 118 17.46 6.17 6.35
N GLY A 119 17.93 7.19 5.63
CA GLY A 119 18.27 7.10 4.22
C GLY A 119 17.06 7.25 3.28
N LYS A 120 17.33 7.32 1.97
CA LYS A 120 16.33 7.57 0.93
C LYS A 120 15.29 6.47 0.76
N ASP A 121 15.62 5.21 1.09
CA ASP A 121 14.72 4.07 0.94
C ASP A 121 13.45 4.18 1.79
N ILE A 122 13.48 4.99 2.86
CA ILE A 122 12.27 5.29 3.66
C ILE A 122 11.14 5.89 2.83
N PHE A 123 11.45 6.56 1.71
CA PHE A 123 10.45 7.05 0.78
C PHE A 123 9.64 5.90 0.16
N LEU A 124 10.32 4.86 -0.35
CA LEU A 124 9.65 3.72 -0.97
C LEU A 124 8.84 2.96 0.08
N TRP A 125 9.43 2.73 1.24
CA TRP A 125 8.74 2.12 2.35
C TRP A 125 7.49 2.90 2.77
N ALA A 126 7.55 4.23 2.82
CA ALA A 126 6.42 5.07 3.22
C ALA A 126 5.24 4.98 2.25
N ASN A 127 5.53 4.80 0.95
CA ASN A 127 4.52 4.73 -0.10
C ASN A 127 3.93 3.32 -0.27
N PHE A 128 4.73 2.27 -0.10
CA PHE A 128 4.33 0.91 -0.44
C PHE A 128 4.10 0.03 0.80
N GLU A 129 4.83 0.21 1.89
CA GLU A 129 4.84 -0.74 3.00
C GLU A 129 4.23 -0.20 4.30
N ARG A 130 4.07 1.13 4.41
CA ARG A 130 3.75 1.75 5.70
C ARG A 130 2.37 1.37 6.23
N THR A 131 1.41 1.17 5.34
CA THR A 131 0.00 0.93 5.69
C THR A 131 -0.40 -0.50 5.37
N SER A 132 -1.14 -1.12 6.29
CA SER A 132 -1.65 -2.49 6.09
C SER A 132 -2.56 -2.61 4.86
N CYS A 133 -3.24 -1.53 4.46
CA CYS A 133 -4.05 -1.51 3.25
C CYS A 133 -3.23 -1.65 1.96
N SER A 134 -1.92 -1.37 1.97
CA SER A 134 -1.08 -1.55 0.79
C SER A 134 -0.94 -3.02 0.41
N TYR A 135 -0.89 -3.93 1.38
CA TYR A 135 -0.87 -5.38 1.10
C TYR A 135 -2.23 -5.89 0.61
N GLN A 136 -3.33 -5.32 1.08
CA GLN A 136 -4.66 -5.63 0.54
C GLN A 136 -4.82 -5.14 -0.91
N LEU A 137 -4.11 -4.06 -1.27
CA LEU A 137 -4.13 -3.48 -2.60
C LEU A 137 -3.22 -4.24 -3.57
N TYR A 138 -1.95 -4.44 -3.21
CA TYR A 138 -0.93 -5.02 -4.08
C TYR A 138 -0.75 -6.53 -3.91
N GLU A 139 -1.32 -7.16 -2.87
CA GLU A 139 -1.16 -8.58 -2.51
C GLU A 139 0.24 -8.98 -2.05
N HIS A 140 1.27 -8.57 -2.78
CA HIS A 140 2.67 -8.73 -2.44
C HIS A 140 3.47 -7.52 -2.90
N ILE A 141 4.62 -7.31 -2.27
CA ILE A 141 5.55 -6.24 -2.57
C ILE A 141 6.94 -6.85 -2.52
N ASP A 142 7.62 -6.88 -3.66
CA ASP A 142 9.02 -7.30 -3.70
C ASP A 142 9.90 -6.14 -3.29
N ILE A 143 10.66 -6.34 -2.21
CA ILE A 143 11.48 -5.32 -1.58
C ILE A 143 12.95 -5.57 -1.94
N LYS A 144 13.58 -4.56 -2.53
CA LYS A 144 15.03 -4.49 -2.75
C LYS A 144 15.54 -3.11 -2.37
N GLU A 145 16.85 -3.00 -2.13
CA GLU A 145 17.44 -1.69 -1.85
C GLU A 145 17.15 -0.72 -3.01
N ASN A 146 16.54 0.42 -2.69
CA ASN A 146 16.17 1.47 -3.66
C ASN A 146 15.18 1.03 -4.75
N GLU A 147 14.51 -0.11 -4.62
CA GLU A 147 13.53 -0.61 -5.58
C GLU A 147 12.33 -1.26 -4.87
N ARG A 148 11.13 -1.04 -5.40
CA ARG A 148 9.92 -1.81 -5.08
C ARG A 148 9.29 -2.33 -6.36
N SER A 149 8.87 -3.58 -6.35
CA SER A 149 8.05 -4.15 -7.41
C SER A 149 6.70 -4.60 -6.84
N VAL A 150 5.61 -4.20 -7.49
CA VAL A 150 4.24 -4.52 -7.05
C VAL A 150 3.40 -4.92 -8.27
N PRO A 151 2.51 -5.93 -8.16
CA PRO A 151 1.57 -6.18 -9.23
C PRO A 151 0.61 -5.00 -9.36
N CYS A 152 0.17 -4.70 -10.58
CA CYS A 152 -0.75 -3.59 -10.78
C CYS A 152 -2.13 -3.90 -10.17
N PRO A 153 -2.62 -3.12 -9.20
CA PRO A 153 -3.88 -3.43 -8.50
C PRO A 153 -5.12 -3.07 -9.33
N PHE A 154 -4.95 -2.41 -10.48
CA PHE A 154 -6.03 -1.83 -11.26
C PHE A 154 -6.36 -2.62 -12.53
N LYS A 155 -5.40 -3.36 -13.09
CA LYS A 155 -5.52 -3.98 -14.42
C LYS A 155 -6.69 -4.97 -14.47
N SER A 156 -6.68 -5.98 -13.60
CA SER A 156 -7.70 -7.03 -13.58
C SER A 156 -9.10 -6.48 -13.31
N ILE A 157 -9.22 -5.54 -12.36
CA ILE A 157 -10.50 -4.91 -12.03
C ILE A 157 -11.02 -4.11 -13.22
N LEU A 158 -10.17 -3.33 -13.88
CA LEU A 158 -10.58 -2.54 -15.04
C LEU A 158 -10.99 -3.44 -16.21
N GLU A 159 -10.26 -4.52 -16.48
CA GLU A 159 -10.60 -5.51 -17.51
C GLU A 159 -11.95 -6.18 -17.21
N TYR A 160 -12.17 -6.60 -15.96
CA TYR A 160 -13.44 -7.19 -15.52
C TYR A 160 -14.63 -6.21 -15.63
N GLN A 161 -14.43 -4.96 -15.21
CA GLN A 161 -15.48 -3.94 -15.30
C GLN A 161 -15.82 -3.60 -16.75
N ASN A 162 -14.83 -3.55 -17.64
CA ASN A 162 -15.03 -3.29 -19.06
C ASN A 162 -15.75 -4.44 -19.76
N SER A 163 -15.46 -5.70 -19.40
CA SER A 163 -16.13 -6.86 -20.00
C SER A 163 -17.56 -7.06 -19.49
N THR A 164 -17.86 -6.65 -18.25
CA THR A 164 -19.15 -6.96 -17.60
C THR A 164 -20.14 -5.80 -17.64
N VAL A 165 -19.68 -4.56 -17.43
CA VAL A 165 -20.55 -3.39 -17.21
C VAL A 165 -20.32 -2.31 -18.28
N GLY A 166 -19.13 -2.25 -18.89
CA GLY A 166 -18.81 -1.31 -19.97
C GLY A 166 -18.83 0.17 -19.56
N THR A 167 -18.72 0.48 -18.27
CA THR A 167 -18.91 1.85 -17.75
C THR A 167 -17.68 2.75 -17.84
N TYR A 168 -16.48 2.18 -17.95
CA TYR A 168 -15.23 2.93 -17.93
C TYR A 168 -14.71 3.15 -19.36
N SER A 169 -14.25 4.36 -19.65
CA SER A 169 -13.58 4.70 -20.92
C SER A 169 -12.06 4.66 -20.80
N ILE A 170 -11.53 4.82 -19.58
CA ILE A 170 -10.11 4.72 -19.31
C ILE A 170 -9.58 3.32 -19.60
N LYS A 171 -8.37 3.28 -20.16
CA LYS A 171 -7.59 2.07 -20.34
C LYS A 171 -6.57 1.93 -19.23
N TRP A 172 -6.02 0.73 -19.07
CA TRP A 172 -4.99 0.49 -18.07
C TRP A 172 -3.78 1.45 -18.21
N GLY A 173 -3.38 1.75 -19.45
CA GLY A 173 -2.34 2.74 -19.72
C GLY A 173 -2.68 4.16 -19.25
N ASP A 174 -3.97 4.55 -19.21
CA ASP A 174 -4.39 5.83 -18.64
C ASP A 174 -4.18 5.83 -17.12
N VAL A 175 -4.47 4.71 -16.44
CA VAL A 175 -4.24 4.59 -15.00
C VAL A 175 -2.75 4.73 -14.67
N CYS A 176 -1.88 4.03 -15.41
CA CYS A 176 -0.44 4.13 -15.18
C CYS A 176 0.08 5.55 -15.42
N ASN A 177 -0.24 6.14 -16.58
CA ASN A 177 0.38 7.38 -17.04
C ASN A 177 -0.28 8.66 -16.49
N LYS A 178 -1.57 8.62 -16.17
CA LYS A 178 -2.32 9.80 -15.71
C LYS A 178 -2.57 9.80 -14.20
N TRP A 179 -2.33 8.67 -13.53
CA TRP A 179 -2.51 8.56 -12.08
C TRP A 179 -1.26 8.05 -11.36
N CYS A 180 -0.88 6.78 -11.54
CA CYS A 180 0.16 6.16 -10.71
C CYS A 180 1.51 6.90 -10.81
N ILE A 181 2.00 7.10 -12.05
CA ILE A 181 3.28 7.77 -12.29
C ILE A 181 3.26 9.21 -11.76
N PRO A 182 2.29 10.09 -12.16
CA PRO A 182 2.25 11.46 -11.65
C PRO A 182 2.17 11.56 -10.13
N VAL A 183 1.38 10.70 -9.47
CA VAL A 183 1.25 10.72 -8.00
C VAL A 183 2.57 10.35 -7.33
N TRP A 184 3.21 9.26 -7.76
CA TRP A 184 4.49 8.85 -7.18
C TRP A 184 5.61 9.86 -7.45
N GLU A 185 5.64 10.45 -8.65
CA GLU A 185 6.60 11.50 -8.99
C GLU A 185 6.37 12.76 -8.16
N ASN A 186 5.11 13.18 -7.97
CA ASN A 186 4.77 14.32 -7.12
C ASN A 186 5.22 14.08 -5.67
N PHE A 187 5.02 12.88 -5.12
CA PHE A 187 5.52 12.54 -3.80
C PHE A 187 7.05 12.55 -3.72
N ALA A 188 7.75 12.03 -4.73
CA ALA A 188 9.21 12.06 -4.78
C ALA A 188 9.74 13.51 -4.81
N ASN A 189 9.11 14.37 -5.62
CA ASN A 189 9.46 15.78 -5.76
C ASN A 189 9.32 16.55 -4.43
N MET A 190 8.27 16.28 -3.64
CA MET A 190 8.06 16.92 -2.32
C MET A 190 9.22 16.67 -1.34
N VAL A 191 9.88 15.52 -1.47
CA VAL A 191 11.03 15.14 -0.64
C VAL A 191 12.37 15.27 -1.37
N GLN A 192 12.38 15.92 -2.54
CA GLN A 192 13.58 16.18 -3.35
C GLN A 192 14.31 14.90 -3.80
N LEU A 193 13.56 13.82 -4.02
CA LEU A 193 14.06 12.57 -4.59
C LEU A 193 13.63 12.44 -6.05
N LYS A 194 14.35 11.60 -6.80
CA LYS A 194 13.97 11.18 -8.15
C LYS A 194 13.63 9.70 -8.13
N ILE A 195 12.60 9.35 -8.89
CA ILE A 195 12.23 7.96 -9.13
C ILE A 195 12.16 7.69 -10.61
N LYS A 196 12.36 6.42 -10.96
CA LYS A 196 12.02 5.85 -12.26
C LYS A 196 10.88 4.86 -12.02
N VAL A 197 9.81 4.99 -12.81
CA VAL A 197 8.66 4.10 -12.76
C VAL A 197 8.55 3.35 -14.07
N GLU A 198 8.55 2.02 -14.01
CA GLU A 198 8.35 1.12 -15.14
C GLU A 198 7.00 0.41 -14.95
N PRO A 199 5.92 0.90 -15.57
CA PRO A 199 4.62 0.26 -15.45
C PRO A 199 4.61 -1.07 -16.21
N GLY A 200 4.00 -2.09 -15.61
CA GLY A 200 3.90 -3.44 -16.15
C GLY A 200 2.85 -4.25 -15.40
N GLU A 201 2.70 -5.54 -15.74
CA GLU A 201 1.91 -6.43 -14.89
C GLU A 201 2.43 -6.42 -13.46
N THR A 202 3.75 -6.38 -13.34
CA THR A 202 4.48 -5.93 -12.16
C THR A 202 5.07 -4.55 -12.45
N CYS A 203 4.60 -3.53 -11.74
CA CYS A 203 5.16 -2.19 -11.76
C CYS A 203 6.44 -2.16 -10.94
N ARG A 204 7.51 -1.58 -11.49
CA ARG A 204 8.78 -1.37 -10.79
C ARG A 204 9.00 0.11 -10.51
N ILE A 205 9.37 0.44 -9.29
CA ILE A 205 9.65 1.80 -8.82
C ILE A 205 11.05 1.81 -8.24
N THR A 206 11.95 2.60 -8.83
CA THR A 206 13.36 2.65 -8.44
C THR A 206 13.75 4.09 -8.07
N LEU A 207 14.45 4.28 -6.95
CA LEU A 207 15.06 5.55 -6.59
C LEU A 207 16.33 5.78 -7.43
N VAL A 208 16.40 6.95 -8.08
CA VAL A 208 17.52 7.36 -8.96
C VAL A 208 18.43 8.34 -8.24
#